data_AF-A0A521CN53-F1
#
_entry.id   AF-A0A521CN53-F1
#
_cell.length_a   1.000
_cell.length_b   1.000
_cell.length_c   1.000
_cell.angle_alpha   90.00
_cell.angle_beta   90.00
_cell.angle_gamma   90.00
#
_symmetry.space_group_name_H-M   'P 1'
#
loop_
_entity.id
_entity.type
_entity.pdbx_description
1 polymer ?
#
loop_
_entity_poly.entity_id
_entity_poly.type
_entity_poly.pdbx_seq_one_letter_code
_entity_poly.pdbx_strand_id
1 'polypeptide(L)'
;MFILNITNNYVSDLEFGDETIKADGGKYTTDRISGQHTITTDGLTIFNILDLAKNKIPGYTLGETWGILMRYQTKEIYARYEGDGEFDITFDQYGDVIVHPVNGSALEISLPGLTLARKDPAKSNE
;
A
#
# COMPACT_ATOMS: atom_id res chain seq x y z
N MET A 1 4.91 10.91 8.56
CA MET A 1 3.60 10.31 8.94
C MET A 1 2.65 10.60 7.82
N PHE A 2 1.61 9.80 7.66
CA PHE A 2 0.66 9.94 6.56
C PHE A 2 -0.77 9.78 7.05
N ILE A 3 -1.70 10.26 6.24
CA ILE A 3 -3.15 10.24 6.44
C ILE A 3 -3.75 9.41 5.29
N LEU A 4 -4.67 8.52 5.61
CA LEU A 4 -5.42 7.73 4.64
C LEU A 4 -6.88 8.12 4.71
N ASN A 5 -7.46 8.49 3.57
CA ASN A 5 -8.90 8.68 3.40
C ASN A 5 -9.47 7.45 2.69
N ILE A 6 -10.09 6.55 3.44
CA ILE A 6 -10.59 5.29 2.94
C ILE A 6 -12.08 5.42 2.63
N THR A 7 -12.47 5.06 1.41
CA THR A 7 -13.87 4.94 0.99
C THR A 7 -14.15 3.49 0.61
N ASN A 8 -15.18 2.91 1.21
CA ASN A 8 -15.61 1.55 0.97
C ASN A 8 -16.95 1.54 0.21
N ASN A 9 -16.92 1.32 -1.11
CA ASN A 9 -18.13 1.03 -1.88
C ASN A 9 -18.34 -0.46 -2.13
N TYR A 10 -17.51 -1.32 -1.51
CA TYR A 10 -17.61 -2.76 -1.64
C TYR A 10 -18.80 -3.30 -0.85
N VAL A 11 -19.24 -4.51 -1.21
CA VAL A 11 -20.43 -5.17 -0.66
C VAL A 11 -20.23 -5.70 0.77
N SER A 12 -18.98 -5.79 1.23
CA SER A 12 -18.63 -6.20 2.59
C SER A 12 -17.96 -5.07 3.36
N ASP A 13 -18.05 -5.13 4.69
CA ASP A 13 -17.32 -4.25 5.58
C ASP A 13 -15.80 -4.44 5.39
N LEU A 14 -15.05 -3.35 5.53
CA LEU A 14 -13.59 -3.37 5.60
C LEU A 14 -13.15 -3.12 7.03
N GLU A 15 -12.05 -3.75 7.44
CA GLU A 15 -11.43 -3.51 8.74
C GLU A 15 -10.06 -2.86 8.55
N PHE A 16 -9.79 -1.82 9.34
CA PHE A 16 -8.50 -1.14 9.44
C PHE A 16 -8.14 -0.96 10.92
N GLY A 17 -7.22 -1.79 11.43
CA GLY A 17 -6.94 -1.83 12.86
C GLY A 17 -8.19 -2.25 13.64
N ASP A 18 -8.65 -1.41 14.56
CA ASP A 18 -9.87 -1.63 15.35
C ASP A 18 -11.13 -0.99 14.72
N GLU A 19 -11.00 -0.39 13.52
CA GLU A 19 -12.06 0.37 12.87
C GLU A 19 -12.74 -0.43 11.76
N THR A 20 -14.07 -0.48 11.82
CA THR A 20 -14.92 -1.07 10.80
C THR A 20 -15.47 0.00 9.87
N ILE A 21 -15.11 -0.07 8.59
CA ILE A 21 -15.56 0.81 7.52
C ILE A 21 -16.72 0.13 6.78
N LYS A 22 -17.93 0.61 7.04
CA LYS A 22 -19.17 -0.03 6.55
C LYS A 22 -19.21 -0.20 5.03
N ALA A 23 -19.80 -1.30 4.59
CA ALA A 23 -20.12 -1.57 3.19
C ALA A 23 -20.98 -0.45 2.56
N ASP A 24 -21.05 -0.45 1.23
CA ASP A 24 -21.99 0.37 0.44
C ASP A 24 -21.89 1.89 0.71
N GLY A 25 -20.67 2.41 0.85
CA GLY A 25 -20.35 3.84 0.89
C GLY A 25 -19.76 4.34 2.20
N GLY A 26 -19.33 3.45 3.10
CA GLY A 26 -18.65 3.84 4.33
C GLY A 26 -17.35 4.60 4.06
N LYS A 27 -17.01 5.50 4.98
CA LYS A 27 -15.80 6.33 4.89
C LYS A 27 -15.09 6.38 6.23
N TYR A 28 -13.78 6.45 6.17
CA TYR A 28 -12.93 6.59 7.34
C TYR A 28 -11.67 7.38 6.98
N THR A 29 -11.29 8.33 7.83
CA THR A 29 -10.04 9.07 7.70
C THR A 29 -9.20 8.78 8.93
N THR A 30 -7.96 8.34 8.72
CA THR A 30 -7.03 8.12 9.83
C THR A 30 -6.56 9.45 10.41
N ASP A 31 -6.12 9.43 11.66
CA ASP A 31 -5.17 10.46 12.12
C ASP A 31 -3.84 10.36 11.34
N ARG A 32 -2.86 11.19 11.70
CA ARG A 32 -1.48 11.00 11.25
C ARG A 32 -0.97 9.67 11.80
N ILE A 33 -0.67 8.73 10.91
CA ILE A 33 -0.15 7.40 11.25
C ILE A 33 1.22 7.14 10.63
N SER A 34 1.90 6.09 11.11
CA SER A 34 3.17 5.59 10.58
C SER A 34 3.26 4.08 10.78
N GLY A 35 4.26 3.43 10.18
CA GLY A 35 4.45 1.98 10.29
C GLY A 35 3.63 1.18 9.28
N GLN A 36 3.46 -0.12 9.56
CA GLN A 36 2.78 -1.05 8.67
C GLN A 36 1.30 -1.17 9.03
N HIS A 37 0.44 -1.11 8.03
CA HIS A 37 -1.01 -1.23 8.17
C HIS A 37 -1.58 -2.18 7.11
N THR A 38 -2.75 -2.73 7.41
CA THR A 38 -3.48 -3.61 6.50
C THR A 38 -4.95 -3.26 6.51
N ILE A 39 -5.56 -3.23 5.33
CA ILE A 39 -7.02 -3.23 5.17
C ILE A 39 -7.43 -4.67 4.85
N THR A 40 -8.43 -5.18 5.56
CA THR A 40 -8.92 -6.55 5.41
C THR A 40 -10.44 -6.58 5.23
N THR A 41 -10.98 -7.67 4.71
CA THR A 41 -12.43 -7.94 4.65
C THR A 41 -12.67 -9.43 4.86
N ASP A 42 -13.64 -9.83 5.69
CA ASP A 42 -14.02 -11.23 5.95
C ASP A 42 -12.84 -12.22 6.09
N GLY A 43 -11.75 -11.79 6.75
CA GLY A 43 -10.54 -12.60 6.98
C GLY A 43 -9.53 -12.67 5.82
N LEU A 44 -9.72 -11.92 4.73
CA LEU A 44 -8.77 -11.75 3.64
C LEU A 44 -8.07 -10.39 3.73
N THR A 45 -6.74 -10.39 3.69
CA THR A 45 -5.97 -9.17 3.48
C THR A 45 -6.09 -8.73 2.04
N ILE A 46 -6.68 -7.57 1.83
CA ILE A 46 -6.88 -7.02 0.50
C ILE A 46 -5.80 -6.00 0.17
N PHE A 47 -5.38 -5.16 1.14
CA PHE A 47 -4.47 -4.06 0.88
C PHE A 47 -3.42 -3.91 2.00
N ASN A 48 -2.13 -3.90 1.64
CA ASN A 48 -1.02 -3.71 2.57
C ASN A 48 -0.39 -2.34 2.36
N ILE A 49 -0.09 -1.64 3.46
CA ILE A 49 0.62 -0.36 3.47
C ILE A 49 1.86 -0.52 4.33
N LEU A 50 3.02 -0.25 3.74
CA LEU A 50 4.31 -0.29 4.43
C LEU A 50 4.94 1.10 4.41
N ASP A 51 5.14 1.69 5.59
CA ASP A 51 5.96 2.88 5.74
C ASP A 51 7.44 2.54 5.47
N LEU A 52 8.01 3.18 4.45
CA LEU A 52 9.42 3.04 4.08
C LEU A 52 10.30 4.05 4.81
N ALA A 53 9.70 5.00 5.53
CA ALA A 53 10.37 6.18 6.07
C ALA A 53 11.24 6.83 4.97
N LYS A 54 12.55 6.96 5.20
CA LYS A 54 13.47 7.56 4.23
C LYS A 54 13.94 6.60 3.13
N ASN A 55 13.70 5.29 3.29
CA ASN A 55 14.21 4.30 2.34
C ASN A 55 13.62 4.51 0.95
N LYS A 56 14.45 4.32 -0.08
CA LYS A 56 14.05 4.40 -1.48
C LYS A 56 14.03 3.00 -2.08
N ILE A 57 13.07 2.74 -2.98
CA ILE A 57 13.05 1.49 -3.75
C ILE A 57 14.00 1.68 -4.94
N PRO A 58 15.07 0.86 -5.06
CA PRO A 58 16.00 0.98 -6.18
C PRO A 58 15.28 0.83 -7.54
N GLY A 59 15.69 1.65 -8.51
CA GLY A 59 15.11 1.64 -9.85
C GLY A 59 13.86 2.52 -10.03
N TYR A 60 13.31 3.08 -8.95
CA TYR A 60 12.16 3.99 -9.01
C TYR A 60 12.50 5.35 -8.39
N THR A 61 12.07 6.44 -9.03
CA THR A 61 12.44 7.80 -8.60
C THR A 61 11.21 8.65 -8.35
N LEU A 62 11.09 9.12 -7.10
CA LEU A 62 10.22 10.21 -6.66
C LEU A 62 11.06 11.17 -5.81
N GLY A 63 10.70 12.46 -5.86
CA GLY A 63 11.56 13.55 -5.37
C GLY A 63 11.58 13.70 -3.85
N GLU A 64 10.51 13.30 -3.18
CA GLU A 64 10.24 13.60 -1.79
C GLU A 64 11.05 12.72 -0.80
N THR A 65 11.04 13.07 0.49
CA THR A 65 11.90 12.47 1.52
C THR A 65 11.29 11.22 2.16
N TRP A 66 9.98 11.18 2.37
CA TRP A 66 9.30 10.06 3.04
C TRP A 66 8.60 9.18 2.03
N GLY A 67 8.51 7.88 2.29
CA GLY A 67 7.95 6.92 1.33
C GLY A 67 7.00 5.92 1.97
N ILE A 68 6.03 5.48 1.16
CA ILE A 68 5.15 4.36 1.46
C ILE A 68 5.14 3.39 0.27
N LEU A 69 5.02 2.10 0.57
CA LEU A 69 4.74 1.06 -0.40
C LEU A 69 3.35 0.50 -0.13
N MET A 70 2.45 0.68 -1.07
CA MET A 70 1.11 0.13 -1.04
C MET A 70 1.05 -1.09 -1.96
N ARG A 71 0.39 -2.16 -1.53
CA ARG A 71 0.26 -3.40 -2.29
C ARG A 71 -1.16 -3.93 -2.24
N TYR A 72 -1.69 -4.20 -3.40
CA TYR A 72 -3.00 -4.83 -3.58
C TYR A 72 -2.83 -5.96 -4.60
N GLN A 73 -3.07 -7.20 -4.17
CA GLN A 73 -2.84 -8.39 -5.01
C GLN A 73 -1.42 -8.39 -5.62
N THR A 74 -1.29 -8.40 -6.95
CA THR A 74 0.00 -8.37 -7.67
C THR A 74 0.40 -6.97 -8.13
N LYS A 75 -0.26 -5.93 -7.62
CA LYS A 75 -0.01 -4.54 -7.97
C LYS A 75 0.63 -3.80 -6.81
N GLU A 76 1.61 -2.98 -7.13
CA GLU A 76 2.37 -2.20 -6.17
C GLU A 76 2.37 -0.73 -6.56
N ILE A 77 2.13 0.13 -5.57
CA ILE A 77 2.23 1.58 -5.71
C ILE A 77 3.31 2.06 -4.77
N TYR A 78 4.32 2.72 -5.34
CA TYR A 78 5.34 3.44 -4.60
C TYR A 78 4.97 4.90 -4.53
N ALA A 79 4.75 5.40 -3.33
CA ALA A 79 4.46 6.80 -3.09
C ALA A 79 5.53 7.44 -2.22
N ARG A 80 5.72 8.75 -2.42
CA ARG A 80 6.57 9.59 -1.57
C ARG A 80 5.91 10.93 -1.32
N TYR A 81 6.25 11.56 -0.20
CA TYR A 81 5.64 12.80 0.25
C TYR A 81 6.59 13.62 1.15
N GLU A 82 6.24 14.90 1.34
CA GLU A 82 6.83 15.79 2.34
C GLU A 82 5.80 16.18 3.39
N GLY A 83 6.26 16.44 4.62
CA GLY A 83 5.37 16.75 5.74
C GLY A 83 4.40 15.60 6.05
N ASP A 84 3.11 15.88 5.99
CA ASP A 84 2.03 14.90 6.18
C ASP A 84 1.54 14.38 4.83
N GLY A 85 1.96 13.18 4.45
CA GLY A 85 1.47 12.55 3.21
C GLY A 85 -0.02 12.27 3.30
N GLU A 86 -0.77 12.42 2.20
CA GLU A 86 -2.21 12.18 2.20
C GLU A 86 -2.62 11.42 0.93
N PHE A 87 -3.38 10.35 1.13
CA PHE A 87 -3.78 9.43 0.05
C PHE A 87 -5.24 9.03 0.20
N ASP A 88 -6.02 9.22 -0.85
CA ASP A 88 -7.37 8.67 -0.96
C ASP A 88 -7.29 7.24 -1.47
N ILE A 89 -7.94 6.31 -0.77
CA ILE A 89 -8.03 4.90 -1.12
C ILE A 89 -9.52 4.57 -1.28
N THR A 90 -9.94 4.27 -2.50
CA THR A 90 -11.33 3.93 -2.80
C THR A 90 -11.43 2.49 -3.25
N PHE A 91 -12.18 1.70 -2.50
CA PHE A 91 -12.64 0.37 -2.92
C PHE A 91 -13.95 0.54 -3.68
N ASP A 92 -14.04 -0.04 -4.87
CA ASP A 92 -15.28 -0.03 -5.65
C ASP A 92 -16.20 -1.20 -5.26
N GLN A 93 -17.37 -1.28 -5.92
CA GLN A 93 -18.35 -2.34 -5.67
C GLN A 93 -17.87 -3.75 -6.00
N TYR A 94 -16.78 -3.90 -6.75
CA TYR A 94 -16.17 -5.17 -7.12
C TYR A 94 -14.94 -5.50 -6.25
N GLY A 95 -14.55 -4.59 -5.36
CA GLY A 95 -13.39 -4.72 -4.49
C GLY A 95 -12.09 -4.29 -5.15
N ASP A 96 -12.13 -3.71 -6.36
CA ASP A 96 -10.97 -3.10 -6.99
C ASP A 96 -10.61 -1.79 -6.28
N VAL A 97 -9.33 -1.42 -6.32
CA VAL A 97 -8.79 -0.31 -5.52
C VAL A 97 -8.21 0.77 -6.41
N ILE A 98 -8.62 2.00 -6.15
CA ILE A 98 -8.03 3.20 -6.72
C ILE A 98 -7.33 3.96 -5.60
N VAL A 99 -6.06 4.29 -5.82
CA VAL A 99 -5.29 5.16 -4.91
C VAL A 99 -5.01 6.47 -5.61
N HIS A 100 -5.37 7.58 -4.96
CA HIS A 100 -5.10 8.92 -5.44
C HIS A 100 -4.23 9.67 -4.42
N PRO A 101 -3.01 10.10 -4.78
CA PRO A 101 -2.20 10.94 -3.91
C PRO A 101 -2.80 12.35 -3.84
N VAL A 102 -3.17 12.78 -2.63
CA VAL A 102 -3.66 14.14 -2.34
C VAL A 102 -2.50 15.05 -1.97
N ASN A 103 -1.60 14.58 -1.10
CA ASN A 103 -0.33 15.23 -0.80
C ASN A 103 0.83 14.25 -0.94
N GLY A 104 1.58 14.40 -2.02
CA GLY A 104 2.70 13.55 -2.41
C GLY A 104 2.59 13.14 -3.86
N SER A 105 3.50 12.27 -4.28
CA SER A 105 3.55 11.66 -5.60
C SER A 105 3.45 10.15 -5.48
N ALA A 106 2.83 9.50 -6.46
CA ALA A 106 2.70 8.04 -6.51
C ALA A 106 3.01 7.53 -7.92
N LEU A 107 3.62 6.35 -8.01
CA LEU A 107 3.77 5.61 -9.26
C LEU A 107 3.48 4.12 -9.06
N GLU A 108 2.87 3.49 -10.07
CA GLU A 108 2.77 2.04 -10.13
C GLU A 108 4.16 1.44 -10.42
N ILE A 109 4.56 0.45 -9.62
CA ILE A 109 5.84 -0.25 -9.75
C ILE A 109 5.63 -1.75 -9.87
N SER A 110 6.69 -2.50 -10.15
CA SER A 110 6.66 -3.96 -10.18
C SER A 110 7.86 -4.51 -9.44
N LEU A 111 7.60 -5.23 -8.34
CA LEU A 111 8.65 -5.86 -7.54
C LEU A 111 8.71 -7.37 -7.83
N PRO A 112 9.87 -8.03 -7.63
CA PRO A 112 10.03 -9.46 -7.92
C PRO A 112 9.12 -10.40 -7.11
N GLY A 113 8.31 -9.88 -6.18
CA GLY A 113 7.41 -10.65 -5.31
C GLY A 113 8.15 -11.77 -4.58
N LEU A 114 7.65 -13.01 -4.76
CA LEU A 114 8.32 -14.22 -4.27
C LEU A 114 9.38 -14.66 -5.28
N THR A 115 10.65 -14.61 -4.88
CA THR A 115 11.76 -15.15 -5.68
C THR A 115 12.43 -16.30 -4.93
N LEU A 116 12.59 -17.46 -5.59
CA LEU A 116 13.40 -18.55 -5.09
C LEU A 116 14.87 -18.28 -5.42
N ALA A 117 15.69 -17.98 -4.41
CA ALA A 117 17.13 -17.94 -4.58
C ALA A 117 17.65 -19.36 -4.80
N ARG A 118 18.13 -19.68 -6.01
CA ARG A 118 18.87 -20.92 -6.26
C ARG A 118 20.33 -20.71 -5.90
N LYS A 119 20.92 -21.69 -5.20
CA LYS A 119 22.38 -21.74 -5.01
C LYS A 119 22.98 -22.17 -6.35
N ASP A 120 23.86 -21.34 -6.92
CA ASP A 120 24.61 -21.75 -8.11
C ASP A 120 25.33 -23.08 -7.82
N PRO A 121 25.24 -24.08 -8.71
CA PRO A 121 26.04 -25.29 -8.54
C PRO A 121 27.51 -24.86 -8.53
N ALA A 122 28.23 -25.24 -7.47
CA ALA A 122 29.65 -24.95 -7.33
C ALA A 122 30.36 -25.39 -8.62
N LYS A 123 31.09 -24.46 -9.25
CA LYS A 123 31.95 -24.80 -10.39
C LYS A 123 32.91 -25.89 -9.89
N SER A 124 32.79 -27.10 -10.44
CA SER A 124 33.80 -28.14 -10.26
C SER A 124 35.07 -27.61 -10.91
N ASN A 125 36.09 -27.35 -10.08
CA ASN A 125 37.43 -27.16 -10.60
C ASN A 125 37.92 -28.53 -11.08
N GLU A 126 37.91 -28.73 -12.40
CA GLU A 126 38.75 -29.71 -13.08
C GLU A 126 40.08 -29.06 -13.48
#